data_AF-A0A920MQD8-F1
#
_entry.id   AF-A0A920MQD8-F1
#
_cell.length_a   1.000
_cell.length_b   1.000
_cell.length_c   1.000
_cell.angle_alpha   90.00
_cell.angle_beta   90.00
_cell.angle_gamma   90.00
#
_symmetry.space_group_name_H-M   'P 1'
#
loop_
_entity.id
_entity.type
_entity.pdbx_description
1 polymer ?
#
loop_
_entity_poly.entity_id
_entity_poly.type
_entity_poly.pdbx_seq_one_letter_code
_entity_poly.pdbx_strand_id
1 'polypeptide(L)'
;MHIFEPRYKQMVKNAIEEDKPFGIILKQGKEVFYKGCGVKVTKVFKEYQNGEYDILVKGTELFDVVSTKMDGDTMIGEVKYIE
;
A
#
# COMPACT_ATOMS: atom_id res chain seq x y z
N MET A 1 3.98 -5.84 -8.88
CA MET A 1 3.94 -6.20 -7.45
C MET A 1 3.00 -7.38 -7.31
N HIS A 2 3.47 -8.47 -6.71
CA HIS A 2 2.68 -9.66 -6.45
C HIS A 2 2.13 -9.59 -5.02
N ILE A 3 0.82 -9.67 -4.87
CA ILE A 3 0.09 -9.51 -3.61
C ILE A 3 -0.45 -10.88 -3.22
N PHE A 4 0.17 -11.50 -2.22
CA PHE A 4 -0.21 -12.84 -1.76
C PHE A 4 -0.52 -12.91 -0.26
N GLU A 5 0.08 -12.03 0.54
CA GLU A 5 -0.19 -12.00 1.99
C GLU A 5 -1.64 -11.55 2.27
N PRO A 6 -2.41 -12.30 3.09
CA PRO A 6 -3.82 -12.02 3.35
C PRO A 6 -4.12 -10.58 3.78
N ARG A 7 -3.28 -9.99 4.62
CA ARG A 7 -3.42 -8.62 5.13
C ARG A 7 -3.43 -7.52 4.06
N TYR A 8 -2.84 -7.78 2.89
CA TYR A 8 -2.80 -6.78 1.82
C TYR A 8 -3.91 -6.96 0.78
N LYS A 9 -4.55 -8.13 0.74
CA LYS A 9 -5.57 -8.44 -0.29
C LYS A 9 -6.73 -7.45 -0.24
N GLN A 10 -7.24 -7.14 0.95
CA GLN A 10 -8.33 -6.18 1.11
C GLN A 10 -7.89 -4.75 0.76
N MET A 11 -6.69 -4.34 1.19
CA MET A 11 -6.16 -3.01 0.88
C MET A 11 -6.04 -2.79 -0.64
N VAL A 12 -5.49 -3.77 -1.35
CA VAL A 12 -5.30 -3.69 -2.81
C VAL A 12 -6.64 -3.79 -3.55
N LYS A 13 -7.56 -4.62 -3.07
CA LYS A 13 -8.93 -4.67 -3.61
C LYS A 13 -9.60 -3.30 -3.53
N ASN A 14 -9.56 -2.63 -2.37
CA ASN A 14 -10.11 -1.28 -2.20
C ASN A 14 -9.39 -0.26 -3.10
N ALA A 15 -8.08 -0.41 -3.29
CA ALA A 15 -7.32 0.46 -4.19
C ALA A 15 -7.73 0.31 -5.67
N ILE A 16 -8.20 -0.88 -6.07
CA ILE A 16 -8.69 -1.15 -7.42
C ILE A 16 -10.15 -0.71 -7.58
N GLU A 17 -11.02 -1.07 -6.63
CA GLU A 17 -12.47 -0.87 -6.73
C GLU A 17 -12.91 0.56 -6.38
N GLU A 18 -12.22 1.22 -5.44
CA GLU A 18 -12.61 2.52 -4.89
C GLU A 18 -11.66 3.67 -5.31
N ASP A 19 -10.67 3.41 -6.19
CA ASP A 19 -9.53 4.32 -6.50
C ASP A 19 -8.86 4.89 -5.22
N LYS A 20 -8.86 4.09 -4.14
CA LYS A 20 -8.31 4.49 -2.85
C LYS A 20 -6.78 4.30 -2.85
N PRO A 21 -5.97 5.37 -2.82
CA PRO A 21 -4.53 5.22 -2.82
C PRO A 21 -4.03 4.53 -1.54
N PHE A 22 -2.87 3.90 -1.62
CA PHE A 22 -2.15 3.35 -0.47
C PHE A 22 -0.69 3.82 -0.46
N GLY A 23 -0.04 3.72 0.69
CA GLY A 23 1.35 4.12 0.86
C GLY A 23 2.31 2.94 0.86
N ILE A 24 3.51 3.13 0.31
CA ILE A 24 4.64 2.21 0.44
C ILE A 24 5.73 2.91 1.25
N ILE A 25 6.24 2.19 2.25
CA ILE A 25 7.32 2.64 3.13
C ILE A 25 8.44 1.61 3.08
N LEU A 26 9.69 2.07 3.06
CA LEU A 26 10.85 1.18 3.15
C LEU A 26 10.93 0.56 4.55
N LYS A 27 11.10 -0.76 4.60
CA LYS A 27 11.48 -1.48 5.81
C LYS A 27 12.82 -2.15 5.58
N GLN A 28 13.81 -1.85 6.41
CA GLN A 28 15.14 -2.44 6.36
C GLN A 28 15.43 -3.16 7.68
N GLY A 29 15.40 -4.50 7.65
CA GLY A 29 15.51 -5.31 8.87
C GLY A 29 14.36 -5.04 9.84
N LYS A 30 14.70 -4.51 11.03
CA LYS A 30 13.71 -4.11 12.05
C LYS A 30 13.29 -2.64 11.94
N GLU A 31 13.98 -1.85 11.13
CA GLU A 31 13.73 -0.43 10.97
C GLU A 31 12.65 -0.18 9.92
N VAL A 32 11.66 0.65 10.27
CA VAL A 32 10.65 1.17 9.36
C VAL A 32 10.95 2.65 9.20
N PHE A 33 11.11 3.09 7.95
CA PHE A 33 11.42 4.48 7.65
C PHE A 33 10.17 5.36 7.84
N TYR A 34 10.38 6.62 8.20
CA TYR A 34 9.27 7.57 8.37
C TYR A 34 8.91 8.31 7.09
N LYS A 35 9.61 8.08 5.98
CA LYS A 35 9.30 8.66 4.67
C LYS A 35 8.81 7.56 3.73
N GLY A 36 7.70 7.82 3.04
CA GLY A 36 7.08 6.90 2.10
C GLY A 36 6.63 7.58 0.82
N CYS A 37 6.02 6.78 -0.06
CA CYS A 37 5.47 7.22 -1.33
C CYS A 37 4.03 6.71 -1.46
N GLY A 38 3.10 7.62 -1.73
CA GLY A 38 1.75 7.29 -2.16
C GLY A 38 1.81 6.60 -3.51
N VAL A 39 0.97 5.59 -3.71
CA VAL A 39 0.88 4.89 -4.98
C VAL A 39 -0.56 4.68 -5.41
N LYS A 40 -0.75 4.63 -6.73
CA LYS A 40 -2.00 4.21 -7.37
C LYS A 40 -1.78 2.95 -8.20
N VAL A 41 -2.76 2.06 -8.21
CA VAL A 41 -2.79 0.91 -9.10
C VAL A 41 -3.09 1.41 -10.51
N THR A 42 -2.18 1.17 -11.46
CA THR A 42 -2.35 1.61 -12.85
C THR A 42 -2.74 0.47 -13.78
N LYS A 43 -2.50 -0.78 -13.39
CA LYS A 43 -2.89 -1.96 -14.16
C LYS A 43 -3.01 -3.18 -13.26
N VAL A 44 -4.06 -3.98 -13.46
CA VAL A 44 -4.14 -5.36 -12.95
C VAL A 44 -3.70 -6.29 -14.08
N PHE A 45 -2.63 -7.05 -13.86
CA PHE A 45 -2.17 -8.06 -14.81
C PHE A 45 -2.91 -9.37 -14.63
N LYS A 46 -3.17 -9.75 -13.38
CA LYS A 46 -3.85 -10.99 -13.03
C LYS A 46 -4.53 -10.89 -11.68
N GLU A 47 -5.75 -11.38 -11.62
CA GLU A 47 -6.46 -11.71 -10.39
C GLU A 47 -6.55 -13.23 -10.30
N TYR A 48 -6.16 -13.78 -9.17
CA TYR A 48 -6.17 -15.22 -8.91
C TYR A 48 -7.42 -15.59 -8.10
N GLN A 49 -7.93 -16.80 -8.27
CA GLN A 49 -9.15 -17.27 -7.57
C GLN A 49 -9.03 -17.27 -6.03
N ASN A 50 -7.80 -17.31 -5.51
CA ASN A 50 -7.49 -17.22 -4.09
C ASN A 50 -7.37 -15.77 -3.57
N GLY A 51 -7.71 -14.77 -4.39
CA GLY A 51 -7.66 -13.35 -4.07
C GLY A 51 -6.26 -12.73 -4.12
N GLU A 52 -5.29 -13.41 -4.72
CA GLU A 52 -3.98 -12.83 -5.02
C GLU A 52 -4.05 -11.94 -6.25
N TYR A 53 -3.12 -11.00 -6.36
CA TYR A 53 -3.05 -10.07 -7.48
C TYR A 53 -1.63 -9.86 -7.99
N ASP A 54 -1.49 -9.74 -9.31
CA ASP A 54 -0.33 -9.12 -9.95
C ASP A 54 -0.72 -7.74 -10.45
N ILE A 55 -0.15 -6.69 -9.86
CA ILE A 55 -0.48 -5.29 -10.17
C ILE A 55 0.74 -4.47 -10.58
N LEU A 56 0.50 -3.49 -11.46
CA LEU A 56 1.40 -2.37 -11.69
C LEU A 56 0.93 -1.19 -10.84
N VAL A 57 1.87 -0.53 -10.17
CA VAL A 57 1.61 0.69 -9.41
C VAL A 57 2.48 1.82 -9.92
N LYS A 58 2.00 3.06 -9.78
CA LYS A 58 2.75 4.28 -10.06
C LYS A 58 2.84 5.10 -8.77
N GLY A 59 4.05 5.56 -8.44
CA GLY A 59 4.26 6.53 -7.36
C GLY A 59 3.64 7.87 -7.70
N THR A 60 3.01 8.49 -6.71
CA THR A 60 2.29 9.76 -6.85
C THR A 60 3.00 10.87 -6.07
N GLU A 61 2.85 10.91 -4.75
CA GLU A 61 3.42 11.95 -3.88
C GLU A 61 4.27 11.32 -2.77
N LEU A 62 5.35 11.99 -2.38
CA LEU A 62 6.11 11.61 -1.19
C LEU A 62 5.37 12.09 0.06
N PHE A 63 5.49 11.33 1.15
CA PHE A 63 4.92 11.71 2.43
C PHE A 63 5.85 11.38 3.59
N ASP A 64 5.69 12.10 4.69
CA ASP A 64 6.23 11.75 6.01
C ASP A 64 5.13 11.14 6.88
N VAL A 65 5.46 10.08 7.63
CA VAL A 65 4.56 9.37 8.53
C VAL A 65 4.48 10.14 9.85
N VAL A 66 3.27 10.55 10.23
CA VAL A 66 2.99 11.27 11.48
C VAL A 66 2.74 10.28 12.62
N SER A 67 1.89 9.28 12.37
CA SER A 67 1.57 8.23 13.32
C SER A 67 1.14 6.96 12.60
N THR A 68 1.25 5.81 13.27
CA THR A 68 0.76 4.52 12.76
C THR A 68 -0.04 3.79 13.81
N LYS A 69 -1.08 3.08 13.38
CA LYS A 69 -1.87 2.15 14.21
C LYS A 69 -2.09 0.84 13.46
N MET A 70 -2.32 -0.22 14.22
CA MET A 70 -2.79 -1.49 13.66
C MET A 70 -4.31 -1.48 13.59
N ASP A 71 -4.86 -1.88 12.44
CA ASP A 71 -6.26 -2.19 12.23
C ASP A 71 -6.37 -3.63 11.73
N GLY A 72 -6.65 -4.55 12.65
CA GLY A 72 -6.40 -5.98 12.45
C GLY A 72 -4.92 -6.25 12.11
N ASP A 73 -4.68 -6.92 11.00
CA ASP A 73 -3.32 -7.23 10.50
C ASP A 73 -2.75 -6.15 9.56
N THR A 74 -3.48 -5.06 9.36
CA THR A 74 -3.10 -3.97 8.45
C THR A 74 -2.56 -2.79 9.24
N MET A 75 -1.43 -2.23 8.80
CA MET A 75 -0.90 -0.99 9.37
C MET A 75 -1.53 0.21 8.65
N ILE A 76 -2.16 1.10 9.41
CA ILE A 76 -2.71 2.36 8.90
C ILE A 76 -1.87 3.51 9.45
N GLY A 77 -1.50 4.44 8.57
CA GLY A 77 -0.72 5.62 8.94
C GLY A 77 -1.48 6.92 8.71
N GLU A 78 -1.34 7.86 9.65
CA GLU A 78 -1.56 9.28 9.38
C GLU A 78 -0.28 9.83 8.74
N VAL A 79 -0.42 10.53 7.62
CA VAL A 79 0.72 11.00 6.82
C VAL A 79 0.57 12.46 6.46
N LYS A 80 1.70 13.14 6.27
CA LYS A 80 1.77 14.50 5.73
C LYS A 80 2.50 14.45 4.40
N TYR A 81 1.82 14.84 3.32
CA TYR A 81 2.44 14.94 2.00
C TYR A 81 3.51 16.03 1.97
N ILE A 82 4.55 15.78 1.18
CA ILE A 82 5.66 16.70 0.95
C ILE A 82 5.34 17.50 -0.31
N GLU A 83 5.40 18.82 -0.20
CA GLU A 83 5.30 19.76 -1.33
C GLU A 83 6.60 19.84 -2.14
#